data_AF-A0A2A2JAA6-F1
#
_entry.id   AF-A0A2A2JAA6-F1
#
_cell.length_a   1.000
_cell.length_b   1.000
_cell.length_c   1.000
_cell.angle_alpha   90.00
_cell.angle_beta   90.00
_cell.angle_gamma   90.00
#
_symmetry.space_group_name_H-M   'P 1'
#
loop_
_entity.id
_entity.type
_entity.pdbx_description
1 polymer ?
#
loop_
_entity_poly.entity_id
_entity_poly.type
_entity_poly.pdbx_seq_one_letter_code
_entity_poly.pdbx_strand_id
1 'polypeptide(L)'
;MRQALGYSIASKLLLLFLVANVSADERLKRQAGTTIRKWALNTVYYYFDASLTTAQQTLANRVMKSIIQPSTCISFVVNATARNRVKIVSDPTIDFCESSNVGCKGGEQTVTMGSKCIYVSH
;
A
#
# COMPACT_ATOMS: atom_id res chain seq x y z
N MET A 1 -43.82 6.73 -42.77
CA MET A 1 -43.92 6.78 -41.30
C MET A 1 -42.52 6.77 -40.70
N ARG A 2 -42.09 7.86 -40.04
CA ARG A 2 -40.90 7.87 -39.18
C ARG A 2 -41.32 8.52 -37.87
N GLN A 3 -41.51 7.73 -36.82
CA GLN A 3 -41.76 8.23 -35.47
C GLN A 3 -40.42 8.62 -34.86
N ALA A 4 -40.24 9.92 -34.57
CA ALA A 4 -39.18 10.38 -33.71
C ALA A 4 -39.58 10.10 -32.26
N LEU A 5 -38.85 9.21 -31.57
CA LEU A 5 -38.99 9.01 -30.13
C LEU A 5 -38.55 10.31 -29.42
N GLY A 6 -39.53 11.13 -29.04
CA GLY A 6 -39.31 12.31 -28.22
C GLY A 6 -38.92 11.89 -26.80
N TYR A 7 -37.63 12.04 -26.46
CA TYR A 7 -37.16 11.90 -25.09
C TYR A 7 -37.73 13.06 -24.25
N SER A 8 -38.67 12.74 -23.35
CA SER A 8 -39.31 13.71 -22.45
C SER A 8 -38.28 14.39 -21.56
N ILE A 9 -38.35 15.72 -21.51
CA ILE A 9 -37.49 16.60 -20.69
C ILE A 9 -37.57 16.20 -19.20
N ALA A 10 -38.74 15.70 -18.76
CA ALA A 10 -38.95 15.17 -17.41
C ALA A 10 -38.06 13.96 -17.09
N SER A 11 -37.77 13.11 -18.09
CA SER A 11 -36.93 11.91 -17.92
C SER A 11 -35.45 12.28 -17.78
N LYS A 12 -34.98 13.31 -18.49
CA LYS A 12 -33.63 13.88 -18.31
C LYS A 12 -33.47 14.57 -16.95
N LEU A 13 -34.50 15.27 -16.49
CA LEU A 13 -34.50 15.92 -15.18
C LEU A 13 -34.45 14.89 -14.04
N LEU A 14 -35.22 13.80 -14.16
CA LEU A 14 -35.24 12.72 -13.17
C LEU A 14 -33.89 11.99 -13.08
N LEU A 15 -33.19 11.78 -14.20
CA LEU A 15 -31.82 11.23 -14.17
C LEU A 15 -30.85 12.18 -13.46
N LEU A 16 -30.91 13.49 -13.70
CA LEU A 16 -30.06 14.49 -13.03
C LEU A 16 -30.27 14.50 -11.51
N PHE A 17 -31.52 14.36 -11.03
CA PHE A 17 -31.81 14.28 -9.60
C PHE A 17 -31.31 12.97 -8.95
N LEU A 18 -31.27 11.85 -9.68
CA LEU A 18 -30.71 10.59 -9.17
C LEU A 18 -29.19 10.63 -8.99
N VAL A 19 -28.46 11.35 -9.85
CA VAL A 19 -26.98 11.46 -9.72
C VAL A 19 -26.56 12.43 -8.60
N ALA A 20 -27.40 13.40 -8.27
CA ALA A 20 -27.09 14.43 -7.27
C ALA A 20 -27.16 13.94 -5.82
N ASN A 21 -27.77 12.77 -5.57
CA ASN A 21 -28.00 12.23 -4.22
C ASN A 21 -27.02 11.14 -3.81
N VAL A 22 -25.92 10.92 -4.56
CA VAL A 22 -24.79 10.17 -4.01
C VAL A 22 -24.12 11.07 -2.98
N SER A 23 -24.64 11.06 -1.75
CA SER A 23 -23.94 11.58 -0.59
C SER A 23 -22.61 10.84 -0.54
N ALA A 24 -21.55 11.50 -0.98
CA ALA A 24 -20.21 11.08 -0.67
C ALA A 24 -20.14 11.07 0.86
N ASP A 25 -20.22 9.87 1.44
CA ASP A 25 -19.79 9.66 2.81
C ASP A 25 -18.34 10.10 2.85
N GLU A 26 -18.11 11.37 3.23
CA GLU A 26 -16.79 11.93 3.45
C GLU A 26 -16.22 11.27 4.71
N ARG A 27 -15.87 10.00 4.56
CA ARG A 27 -15.04 9.29 5.51
C ARG A 27 -13.75 10.08 5.64
N LEU A 28 -13.70 10.96 6.64
CA LEU A 28 -12.52 11.72 7.01
C LEU A 28 -11.39 10.72 7.21
N LYS A 29 -10.48 10.67 6.24
CA LYS A 29 -9.34 9.76 6.25
C LYS A 29 -8.48 10.19 7.43
N ARG A 30 -8.55 9.45 8.53
CA ARG A 30 -7.61 9.56 9.65
C ARG A 30 -6.23 9.12 9.16
N GLN A 31 -5.50 10.02 8.50
CA GLN A 31 -4.09 9.74 8.17
C GLN A 31 -3.30 9.67 9.47
N ALA A 32 -2.46 8.65 9.61
CA ALA A 32 -1.49 8.57 10.69
C ALA A 32 -0.54 9.78 10.57
N GLY A 33 -0.70 10.77 11.44
CA GLY A 33 0.14 11.95 11.61
C GLY A 33 0.33 12.84 10.37
N THR A 34 -0.16 14.08 10.42
CA THR A 34 0.10 15.10 9.37
C THR A 34 1.58 15.49 9.26
N THR A 35 2.37 15.20 10.29
CA THR A 35 3.79 15.53 10.40
C THR A 35 4.74 14.42 9.94
N ILE A 36 4.21 13.25 9.57
CA ILE A 36 5.05 12.10 9.19
C ILE A 36 5.59 12.30 7.77
N ARG A 37 6.93 12.22 7.64
CA ARG A 37 7.59 12.28 6.34
C ARG A 37 7.17 11.09 5.48
N LYS A 38 6.56 11.38 4.33
CA LYS A 38 6.12 10.37 3.36
C LYS A 38 7.26 9.92 2.46
N TRP A 39 7.12 8.73 1.90
CA TRP A 39 8.01 8.24 0.84
C TRP A 39 7.81 9.06 -0.43
N ALA A 40 8.91 9.52 -1.03
CA ALA A 40 8.86 10.34 -2.24
C ALA A 40 8.28 9.52 -3.40
N LEU A 41 7.43 10.17 -4.21
CA LEU A 41 6.79 9.55 -5.38
C LEU A 41 6.05 8.24 -5.05
N ASN A 42 5.58 8.08 -3.80
CA ASN A 42 4.97 6.85 -3.30
C ASN A 42 5.84 5.60 -3.51
N THR A 43 7.16 5.77 -3.63
CA THR A 43 8.10 4.68 -3.92
C THR A 43 8.90 4.33 -2.68
N VAL A 44 8.80 3.07 -2.26
CA VAL A 44 9.58 2.48 -1.18
C VAL A 44 10.68 1.64 -1.81
N TYR A 45 11.91 2.14 -1.76
CA TYR A 45 13.07 1.32 -2.11
C TYR A 45 13.36 0.32 -0.99
N TYR A 46 13.69 -0.91 -1.33
CA TYR A 46 14.05 -1.93 -0.34
C TYR A 46 15.14 -2.86 -0.84
N TYR A 47 15.73 -3.62 0.07
CA TYR A 47 16.56 -4.77 -0.26
C TYR A 47 16.54 -5.78 0.88
N PHE A 48 16.87 -7.03 0.55
CA PHE A 48 17.01 -8.10 1.53
C PHE A 48 18.48 -8.21 1.94
N ASP A 49 18.71 -8.24 3.24
CA ASP A 49 20.00 -8.65 3.79
C ASP A 49 20.21 -10.15 3.58
N ALA A 50 21.48 -10.57 3.51
CA ALA A 50 21.85 -11.97 3.29
C ALA A 50 21.36 -12.91 4.42
N SER A 51 21.02 -12.37 5.59
CA SER A 51 20.44 -13.12 6.72
C SER A 51 19.04 -13.70 6.45
N LEU A 52 18.29 -13.21 5.45
CA LEU A 52 16.91 -13.65 5.21
C LEU A 52 16.82 -15.05 4.64
N THR A 53 15.96 -15.86 5.25
CA THR A 53 15.52 -17.14 4.69
C THR A 53 14.62 -16.94 3.47
N THR A 54 14.55 -17.95 2.60
CA THR A 54 13.64 -17.97 1.44
C THR A 54 12.17 -17.76 1.84
N ALA A 55 11.76 -18.31 2.99
CA ALA A 55 10.40 -18.16 3.51
C ALA A 55 10.10 -16.70 3.90
N GLN A 56 11.04 -16.02 4.57
CA GLN A 56 10.90 -14.60 4.92
C GLN A 56 10.91 -13.70 3.67
N GLN A 57 11.76 -13.98 2.68
CA GLN A 57 11.74 -13.24 1.41
C GLN A 57 10.42 -13.41 0.67
N THR A 58 9.89 -14.64 0.66
CA THR A 58 8.56 -14.96 0.08
C THR A 58 7.45 -14.20 0.78
N LEU A 59 7.43 -14.20 2.11
CA LEU A 59 6.46 -13.43 2.90
C LEU A 59 6.54 -11.93 2.58
N ALA A 60 7.75 -11.36 2.62
CA ALA A 60 7.97 -9.94 2.37
C ALA A 60 7.49 -9.54 0.96
N ASN A 61 7.88 -10.30 -0.06
CA ASN A 61 7.45 -10.05 -1.43
C ASN A 61 5.94 -10.21 -1.59
N ARG A 62 5.32 -11.24 -1.01
CA ARG A 62 3.85 -11.41 -1.07
C ARG A 62 3.13 -10.19 -0.50
N VAL A 63 3.52 -9.74 0.70
CA VAL A 63 2.88 -8.59 1.34
C VAL A 63 3.09 -7.32 0.50
N MET A 64 4.33 -7.01 0.13
CA MET A 64 4.63 -5.78 -0.62
C MET A 64 4.01 -5.79 -2.01
N LYS A 65 4.24 -6.85 -2.79
CA LYS A 65 3.95 -6.89 -4.23
C LYS A 65 2.56 -7.41 -4.57
N SER A 66 2.04 -8.35 -3.79
CA SER A 66 0.77 -9.02 -4.12
C SER A 66 -0.42 -8.52 -3.30
N ILE A 67 -0.18 -7.90 -2.14
CA ILE A 67 -1.24 -7.40 -1.26
C ILE A 67 -1.31 -5.87 -1.31
N ILE A 68 -0.21 -5.19 -1.00
CA ILE A 68 -0.21 -3.72 -0.85
C ILE A 68 -0.17 -3.02 -2.21
N GLN A 69 0.79 -3.36 -3.07
CA GLN A 69 0.99 -2.67 -4.34
C GLN A 69 -0.23 -2.71 -5.28
N PRO A 70 -1.00 -3.81 -5.41
CA PRO A 70 -2.17 -3.83 -6.29
C PRO A 70 -3.38 -3.06 -5.76
N SER A 71 -3.43 -2.78 -4.45
CA SER A 71 -4.56 -2.12 -3.78
C SER A 71 -4.27 -0.66 -3.41
N THR A 72 -3.07 -0.16 -3.73
CA THR A 72 -2.63 1.19 -3.36
C THR A 72 -1.80 1.82 -4.48
N CYS A 73 -1.49 3.10 -4.36
CA CYS A 73 -0.54 3.77 -5.26
C CYS A 73 0.92 3.63 -4.81
N ILE A 74 1.21 2.76 -3.83
CA ILE A 74 2.58 2.55 -3.33
C ILE A 74 3.32 1.59 -4.24
N SER A 75 4.51 1.99 -4.70
CA SER A 75 5.41 1.15 -5.48
C SER A 75 6.56 0.66 -4.62
N PHE A 76 6.86 -0.64 -4.64
CA PHE A 76 8.06 -1.18 -4.01
C PHE A 76 9.13 -1.41 -5.09
N VAL A 77 10.38 -1.03 -4.85
CA VAL A 77 11.46 -1.21 -5.85
C VAL A 77 12.71 -1.75 -5.15
N VAL A 78 13.28 -2.83 -5.67
CA VAL A 78 14.53 -3.37 -5.13
C VAL A 78 15.68 -2.42 -5.52
N ASN A 79 16.33 -1.81 -4.52
CA ASN A 79 17.51 -0.97 -4.73
C ASN A 79 18.29 -0.78 -3.41
N ALA A 80 19.43 -1.49 -3.28
CA ALA A 80 20.28 -1.43 -2.09
C ALA A 80 21.11 -0.14 -1.97
N THR A 81 21.23 0.67 -3.03
CA THR A 81 22.03 1.90 -3.02
C THR A 81 21.18 3.17 -2.92
N ALA A 82 19.85 3.05 -3.00
CA ALA A 82 18.93 4.18 -2.84
C ALA A 82 19.15 4.90 -1.51
N ARG A 83 19.20 6.24 -1.53
CA ARG A 83 19.46 7.06 -0.34
C ARG A 83 18.46 6.80 0.79
N ASN A 84 17.17 6.77 0.46
CA ASN A 84 16.11 6.39 1.39
C ASN A 84 15.62 5.01 1.00
N ARG A 85 15.79 4.02 1.88
CA ARG A 85 15.46 2.62 1.59
C ARG A 85 15.17 1.85 2.87
N VAL A 86 14.48 0.73 2.71
CA VAL A 86 14.24 -0.25 3.77
C VAL A 86 15.23 -1.40 3.62
N LYS A 87 16.04 -1.64 4.65
CA LYS A 87 16.78 -2.89 4.82
C LYS A 87 15.88 -3.87 5.55
N ILE A 88 15.66 -5.05 5.00
CA ILE A 88 14.94 -6.11 5.69
C ILE A 88 15.98 -7.12 6.15
N VAL A 89 15.98 -7.46 7.45
CA VAL A 89 16.93 -8.37 8.08
C VAL A 89 16.20 -9.51 8.79
N SER A 90 16.90 -10.63 9.01
CA SER A 90 16.42 -11.72 9.85
C SER A 90 17.15 -11.70 11.18
N ASP A 91 16.41 -11.87 12.27
CA ASP A 91 16.96 -12.12 13.60
C ASP A 91 16.26 -13.34 14.21
N PRO A 92 16.88 -14.53 14.20
CA PRO A 92 16.27 -15.74 14.75
C PRO A 92 16.15 -15.73 16.28
N THR A 93 16.79 -14.78 16.98
CA THR A 93 16.71 -14.66 18.44
C THR A 93 15.44 -13.93 18.91
N ILE A 94 14.74 -13.27 17.97
CA ILE A 94 13.49 -12.57 18.22
C ILE A 94 12.34 -13.40 17.66
N ASP A 95 11.27 -13.56 18.41
CA ASP A 95 10.13 -14.38 17.98
C ASP A 95 9.21 -13.67 16.98
N PHE A 96 9.10 -12.35 17.05
CA PHE A 96 8.11 -11.55 16.34
C PHE A 96 8.73 -10.61 15.29
N CYS A 97 7.86 -9.91 14.54
CA CYS A 97 8.30 -9.00 13.47
C CYS A 97 8.39 -7.59 14.02
N GLU A 98 9.58 -7.01 13.99
CA GLU A 98 9.78 -5.64 14.45
C GLU A 98 9.61 -4.67 13.30
N SER A 99 8.77 -3.67 13.56
CA SER A 99 8.47 -2.63 12.60
C SER A 99 9.62 -1.63 12.48
N SER A 100 9.79 -1.05 11.29
CA SER A 100 10.66 0.10 11.11
C SER A 100 10.05 1.36 11.70
N ASN A 101 10.78 2.47 11.64
CA ASN A 101 10.22 3.80 11.82
C ASN A 101 8.94 4.01 10.99
N VAL A 102 7.98 4.76 11.54
CA VAL A 102 6.75 5.12 10.84
C VAL A 102 7.07 6.19 9.78
N GLY A 103 6.70 5.91 8.52
CA GLY A 103 7.04 6.76 7.37
C GLY A 103 8.48 6.58 6.88
N CYS A 104 8.97 7.58 6.16
CA CYS A 104 10.33 7.65 5.65
C CYS A 104 11.19 8.49 6.60
N LYS A 105 11.97 7.85 7.48
CA LYS A 105 12.84 8.59 8.43
C LYS A 105 13.96 9.35 7.70
N GLY A 106 14.32 8.90 6.50
CA GLY A 106 15.48 9.34 5.74
C GLY A 106 16.68 8.41 5.96
N GLY A 107 17.47 8.18 4.92
CA GLY A 107 18.54 7.17 4.99
C GLY A 107 18.00 5.74 4.94
N GLU A 108 18.81 4.79 5.41
CA GLU A 108 18.39 3.39 5.55
C GLU A 108 17.60 3.18 6.86
N GLN A 109 16.46 2.50 6.78
CA GLN A 109 15.68 2.06 7.94
C GLN A 109 15.45 0.55 7.90
N THR A 110 15.39 -0.08 9.07
CA THR A 110 15.40 -1.54 9.19
C THR A 110 14.02 -2.08 9.56
N VAL A 111 13.63 -3.19 8.92
CA VAL A 111 12.56 -4.08 9.38
C VAL A 111 13.21 -5.40 9.78
N THR A 112 12.93 -5.88 10.99
CA THR A 112 13.51 -7.13 11.51
C THR A 112 12.45 -8.24 11.46
N MET A 113 12.79 -9.34 10.78
CA MET A 113 11.97 -10.53 10.69
C MET A 113 12.46 -11.55 11.73
N GLY A 114 11.69 -11.74 12.80
CA GLY A 114 11.91 -12.78 13.79
C GLY A 114 11.70 -14.20 13.27
N SER A 115 11.92 -15.19 14.15
CA SER A 115 11.80 -16.62 13.88
C SER A 115 10.38 -17.02 13.42
N LYS A 116 9.33 -16.32 13.88
CA LYS A 116 7.93 -16.58 13.48
C LYS A 116 7.42 -15.64 12.39
N CYS A 117 8.28 -14.80 11.80
CA CYS A 117 7.95 -13.93 10.67
C CYS A 117 8.02 -14.67 9.35
N ILE A 118 7.26 -15.75 9.24
CA ILE A 118 7.27 -16.65 8.09
C ILE A 118 5.86 -16.82 7.56
N TYR A 119 5.75 -17.09 6.26
CA TYR A 119 4.50 -17.53 5.67
C TYR A 119 4.45 -19.05 5.65
N VAL A 120 3.42 -19.63 6.26
CA VAL A 120 3.10 -21.05 6.17
C VAL A 120 1.79 -21.14 5.38
N SER A 121 1.85 -21.55 4.11
CA SER A 121 0.64 -21.92 3.38
C SER A 121 0.15 -23.26 3.92
N HIS A 122 -1.09 -23.30 4.40
CA HIS A 122 -1.82 -24.55 4.58
C HIS A 122 -2.23 -25.14 3.24
#